data_AF-A0A410WAB8-F1
#
_entry.id   AF-A0A410WAB8-F1
#
_cell.length_a   1.000
_cell.length_b   1.000
_cell.length_c   1.000
_cell.angle_alpha   90.00
_cell.angle_beta   90.00
_cell.angle_gamma   90.00
#
_symmetry.space_group_name_H-M   'P 1'
#
loop_
_entity.id
_entity.type
_entity.pdbx_description
1 polymer ?
#
loop_
_entity_poly.entity_id
_entity_poly.type
_entity_poly.pdbx_seq_one_letter_code
_entity_poly.pdbx_strand_id
1 'polypeptide(L)'
;MNRSTKIAALSIFGAAILTPAAAQAATWDAWIQPSAPGVDVAGALPDWHIENGHAGAKAEDAIALSVAALGGKANAHASNLSGPAAIAVGEGAHVEAHGVNPGLAIGIAGPNTMVHIDGTTPVVCEGQAGFAGDFQTLTGCIAYTNIDGSTVTVPLSLR
;
A
#
# COMPACT_ATOMS: atom_id res chain seq x y z
N MET A 1 -19.69 -20.32 8.63
CA MET A 1 -20.78 -21.03 7.92
C MET A 1 -20.25 -21.39 6.54
N ASN A 2 -19.62 -22.56 6.40
CA ASN A 2 -18.87 -22.94 5.20
C ASN A 2 -19.80 -23.62 4.18
N ARG A 3 -19.96 -23.03 3.00
CA ARG A 3 -20.67 -23.66 1.87
C ARG A 3 -19.66 -24.07 0.81
N SER A 4 -19.25 -25.34 0.82
CA SER A 4 -18.53 -25.95 -0.30
C SER A 4 -19.52 -26.43 -1.34
N THR A 5 -19.52 -25.80 -2.52
CA THR A 5 -20.32 -26.22 -3.67
C THR A 5 -19.43 -27.04 -4.61
N LYS A 6 -19.69 -28.34 -4.72
CA LYS A 6 -19.08 -29.22 -5.71
C LYS A 6 -19.76 -28.97 -7.06
N ILE A 7 -19.03 -28.59 -8.09
CA ILE A 7 -19.56 -28.51 -9.46
C ILE A 7 -18.85 -29.56 -10.31
N ALA A 8 -19.65 -30.47 -10.85
CA ALA A 8 -19.25 -31.47 -11.83
C ALA A 8 -19.01 -30.79 -13.19
N ALA A 9 -17.82 -30.95 -13.76
CA ALA A 9 -17.51 -30.49 -15.11
C ALA A 9 -17.70 -31.64 -16.11
N LEU A 10 -18.69 -31.46 -16.98
CA LEU A 10 -19.00 -32.28 -18.14
C LEU A 10 -17.87 -32.09 -19.18
N SER A 11 -17.21 -33.19 -19.57
CA SER A 11 -16.23 -33.19 -20.66
C SER A 11 -16.95 -33.40 -21.98
N ILE A 12 -16.51 -32.75 -23.07
CA ILE A 12 -16.16 -33.31 -24.40
C ILE A 12 -16.16 -32.14 -25.43
N PHE A 13 -15.00 -31.86 -26.04
CA PHE A 13 -14.72 -31.73 -27.49
C PHE A 13 -13.51 -30.82 -27.76
N GLY A 14 -12.62 -31.29 -28.65
CA GLY A 14 -11.84 -30.41 -29.53
C GLY A 14 -10.36 -30.28 -29.21
N ALA A 15 -9.53 -31.06 -29.92
CA ALA A 15 -8.09 -30.89 -29.96
C ALA A 15 -7.71 -29.57 -30.66
N ALA A 16 -7.11 -28.64 -29.93
CA ALA A 16 -6.27 -27.58 -30.47
C ALA A 16 -5.13 -27.33 -29.48
N ILE A 17 -3.90 -27.57 -29.94
CA ILE A 17 -2.68 -27.32 -29.19
C ILE A 17 -2.50 -25.79 -29.13
N LEU A 18 -2.79 -25.22 -27.97
CA LEU A 18 -2.33 -23.89 -27.56
C LEU A 18 -1.81 -24.02 -26.13
N THR A 19 -0.62 -23.49 -25.94
CA THR A 19 0.10 -23.34 -24.67
C THR A 19 -0.82 -22.88 -23.54
N PRO A 20 -0.58 -23.28 -22.27
CA PRO A 20 -1.38 -22.80 -21.16
C PRO A 20 -1.10 -21.31 -20.95
N ALA A 21 -1.89 -20.45 -21.61
CA ALA A 21 -2.24 -19.17 -21.04
C ALA A 21 -2.98 -19.51 -19.75
N ALA A 22 -2.28 -19.40 -18.62
CA ALA A 22 -2.91 -19.44 -17.32
C ALA A 22 -3.93 -18.30 -17.31
N ALA A 23 -5.19 -18.63 -17.60
CA ALA A 23 -6.31 -17.78 -17.25
C ALA A 23 -6.28 -17.72 -15.72
N GLN A 24 -5.57 -16.73 -15.17
CA GLN A 24 -5.70 -16.38 -13.77
C GLN A 24 -7.20 -16.15 -13.55
N ALA A 25 -7.81 -17.04 -12.78
CA ALA A 25 -9.14 -16.82 -12.27
C ALA A 25 -9.07 -15.51 -11.47
N ALA A 26 -9.61 -14.43 -12.06
CA ALA A 26 -9.78 -13.18 -11.35
C ALA A 26 -10.62 -13.50 -10.11
N THR A 27 -9.99 -13.44 -8.93
CA THR A 27 -10.71 -13.51 -7.66
C THR A 27 -11.59 -12.26 -7.57
N TRP A 28 -12.66 -12.32 -6.79
CA TRP A 28 -13.57 -11.19 -6.60
C TRP A 28 -12.86 -9.89 -6.16
N ASP A 29 -11.68 -10.02 -5.56
CA ASP A 29 -10.80 -8.93 -5.14
C ASP A 29 -10.31 -8.08 -6.34
N ALA A 30 -10.10 -8.69 -7.51
CA ALA A 30 -9.57 -8.03 -8.70
C ALA A 30 -10.56 -7.07 -9.37
N TRP A 31 -11.86 -7.17 -9.09
CA TRP A 31 -12.90 -6.31 -9.71
C TRP A 31 -13.10 -4.97 -8.99
N ILE A 32 -12.54 -4.80 -7.79
CA ILE A 32 -12.78 -3.61 -6.95
C ILE A 32 -11.56 -2.68 -6.95
N GLN A 33 -10.38 -3.15 -7.39
CA GLN A 33 -9.16 -2.36 -7.38
C GLN A 33 -8.96 -1.62 -8.72
N PRO A 34 -8.80 -0.29 -8.71
CA PRO A 34 -8.40 0.42 -9.91
C PRO A 34 -7.02 -0.07 -10.35
N SER A 35 -6.88 -0.43 -11.63
CA SER A 35 -5.61 -0.86 -12.20
C SER A 35 -5.23 0.05 -13.36
N ALA A 36 -3.97 0.48 -13.35
CA ALA A 36 -3.32 1.13 -14.48
C ALA A 36 -1.99 0.41 -14.73
N PRO A 37 -1.54 0.25 -15.98
CA PRO A 37 -0.24 -0.38 -16.25
C PRO A 37 0.88 0.30 -15.45
N GLY A 38 1.61 -0.48 -14.65
CA GLY A 38 2.72 0.03 -13.82
C GLY A 38 2.31 0.73 -12.52
N VAL A 39 1.03 0.63 -12.13
CA VAL A 39 0.51 1.09 -10.83
C VAL A 39 -0.24 -0.05 -10.16
N ASP A 40 0.24 -0.41 -8.99
CA ASP A 40 -0.38 -1.36 -8.09
C ASP A 40 -1.18 -0.61 -7.03
N VAL A 41 -2.45 -0.97 -6.85
CA VAL A 41 -3.34 -0.39 -5.84
C VAL A 41 -3.93 -1.50 -4.99
N ALA A 42 -3.89 -1.32 -3.68
CA ALA A 42 -4.55 -2.17 -2.70
C ALA A 42 -5.34 -1.31 -1.72
N GLY A 43 -6.66 -1.38 -1.77
CA GLY A 43 -7.57 -0.82 -0.78
C GLY A 43 -8.24 -1.92 0.04
N ALA A 44 -8.14 -1.83 1.36
CA ALA A 44 -8.74 -2.77 2.30
C ALA A 44 -9.88 -2.12 3.10
N LEU A 45 -11.02 -2.83 3.17
CA LEU A 45 -12.14 -2.56 4.07
C LEU A 45 -11.93 -3.32 5.40
N PRO A 46 -12.76 -3.10 6.44
CA PRO A 46 -12.66 -3.87 7.68
C PRO A 46 -12.65 -5.38 7.43
N ASP A 47 -11.80 -6.09 8.17
CA ASP A 47 -11.48 -7.51 8.04
C ASP A 47 -10.86 -7.95 6.70
N TRP A 48 -10.34 -7.03 5.88
CA TRP A 48 -9.70 -7.35 4.60
C TRP A 48 -8.17 -7.29 4.68
N HIS A 49 -7.54 -8.18 3.91
CA HIS A 49 -6.11 -8.15 3.62
C HIS A 49 -5.94 -8.34 2.11
N ILE A 50 -5.51 -7.28 1.44
CA ILE A 50 -5.36 -7.21 -0.01
C ILE A 50 -3.88 -7.01 -0.34
N GLU A 51 -3.35 -7.88 -1.19
CA GLU A 51 -2.01 -7.76 -1.77
C GLU A 51 -2.16 -7.62 -3.28
N ASN A 52 -1.54 -6.59 -3.85
CA ASN A 52 -1.50 -6.39 -5.29
C ASN A 52 -0.09 -5.91 -5.67
N GLY A 53 0.71 -6.79 -6.27
CA GLY A 53 2.08 -6.46 -6.69
C GLY A 53 2.94 -5.93 -5.53
N HIS A 54 3.31 -4.66 -5.56
CA HIS A 54 4.09 -3.99 -4.52
C HIS A 54 3.25 -3.11 -3.57
N ALA A 55 1.93 -3.15 -3.68
CA ALA A 55 0.99 -2.51 -2.77
C ALA A 55 0.29 -3.55 -1.89
N GLY A 56 0.47 -3.44 -0.57
CA GLY A 56 -0.20 -4.27 0.43
C GLY A 56 -1.06 -3.42 1.37
N ALA A 57 -2.33 -3.79 1.56
CA ALA A 57 -3.23 -3.10 2.47
C ALA A 57 -3.95 -4.10 3.37
N LYS A 58 -3.91 -3.86 4.68
CA LYS A 58 -4.61 -4.65 5.69
C LYS A 58 -5.44 -3.74 6.58
N ALA A 59 -6.68 -4.12 6.85
CA ALA A 59 -7.53 -3.39 7.76
C ALA A 59 -8.28 -4.33 8.69
N GLU A 60 -8.20 -4.05 9.99
CA GLU A 60 -8.88 -4.82 11.02
C GLU A 60 -10.29 -4.27 11.23
N ASP A 61 -10.40 -3.01 11.67
CA ASP A 61 -11.66 -2.35 12.03
C ASP A 61 -11.90 -1.02 11.29
N ALA A 62 -11.07 -0.72 10.29
CA ALA A 62 -11.05 0.57 9.60
C ALA A 62 -10.75 0.42 8.10
N ILE A 63 -10.18 1.44 7.45
CA ILE A 63 -9.81 1.39 6.02
C ILE A 63 -8.31 1.62 5.85
N ALA A 64 -7.69 0.89 4.93
CA ALA A 64 -6.28 1.08 4.56
C ALA A 64 -6.14 1.25 3.04
N LEU A 65 -5.19 2.08 2.62
CA LEU A 65 -4.89 2.29 1.21
C LEU A 65 -3.38 2.22 0.96
N SER A 66 -2.98 1.43 -0.04
CA SER A 66 -1.62 1.37 -0.55
C SER A 66 -1.59 1.57 -2.05
N VAL A 67 -0.65 2.38 -2.51
CA VAL A 67 -0.37 2.62 -3.93
C VAL A 67 1.12 2.51 -4.15
N ALA A 68 1.51 1.63 -5.06
CA ALA A 68 2.89 1.47 -5.50
C ALA A 68 2.98 1.70 -7.01
N ALA A 69 3.96 2.47 -7.46
CA ALA A 69 4.17 2.72 -8.87
C ALA A 69 5.66 2.82 -9.20
N LEU A 70 5.99 2.50 -10.46
CA LEU A 70 7.34 2.69 -11.01
C LEU A 70 8.46 2.05 -10.18
N GLY A 71 8.21 0.87 -9.59
CA GLY A 71 9.19 0.13 -8.77
C GLY A 71 9.19 0.49 -7.27
N GLY A 72 8.23 1.29 -6.81
CA GLY A 72 8.03 1.55 -5.38
C GLY A 72 7.36 0.39 -4.65
N LYS A 73 7.36 0.43 -3.31
CA LYS A 73 6.69 -0.53 -2.43
C LYS A 73 5.92 0.18 -1.32
N ALA A 74 4.64 -0.13 -1.15
CA ALA A 74 3.76 0.56 -0.22
C ALA A 74 2.97 -0.45 0.62
N ASN A 75 3.01 -0.29 1.95
CA ASN A 75 2.26 -1.12 2.88
C ASN A 75 1.49 -0.24 3.86
N ALA A 76 0.20 -0.52 4.03
CA ALA A 76 -0.68 0.17 4.97
C ALA A 76 -1.41 -0.83 5.85
N HIS A 77 -1.37 -0.64 7.17
CA HIS A 77 -2.06 -1.48 8.15
C HIS A 77 -2.93 -0.61 9.06
N ALA A 78 -4.24 -0.77 8.95
CA ALA A 78 -5.22 -0.08 9.77
C ALA A 78 -5.70 -0.94 10.95
N SER A 79 -5.60 -0.38 12.16
CA SER A 79 -6.21 -0.90 13.38
C SER A 79 -6.73 0.24 14.27
N ASN A 80 -7.63 -0.04 15.19
CA ASN A 80 -8.19 0.91 16.17
C ASN A 80 -8.76 2.18 15.52
N LEU A 81 -9.59 2.02 14.48
CA LEU A 81 -10.25 3.12 13.76
C LEU A 81 -9.29 4.12 13.08
N SER A 82 -8.10 3.66 12.72
CA SER A 82 -7.12 4.46 11.96
C SER A 82 -7.33 4.37 10.46
N GLY A 83 -6.99 5.44 9.73
CA GLY A 83 -6.96 5.46 8.27
C GLY A 83 -5.55 5.72 7.74
N PRO A 84 -4.68 4.71 7.63
CA PRO A 84 -3.37 4.86 7.02
C PRO A 84 -3.43 4.78 5.49
N ALA A 85 -2.63 5.62 4.84
CA ALA A 85 -2.38 5.61 3.41
C ALA A 85 -0.87 5.58 3.11
N ALA A 86 -0.44 4.63 2.28
CA ALA A 86 0.94 4.48 1.84
C ALA A 86 1.06 4.67 0.33
N ILE A 87 1.91 5.59 -0.13
CA ILE A 87 2.12 5.88 -1.55
C ILE A 87 3.62 5.86 -1.85
N ALA A 88 4.08 4.87 -2.61
CA ALA A 88 5.48 4.74 -3.00
C ALA A 88 5.63 4.83 -4.52
N VAL A 89 6.36 5.84 -5.00
CA VAL A 89 6.53 6.09 -6.43
C VAL A 89 8.01 6.16 -6.79
N GLY A 90 8.45 5.23 -7.63
CA GLY A 90 9.82 5.18 -8.14
C GLY A 90 10.68 4.10 -7.49
N GLU A 91 11.81 3.83 -8.13
CA GLU A 91 12.71 2.76 -7.70
C GLU A 91 13.30 3.04 -6.31
N GLY A 92 13.26 2.03 -5.44
CA GLY A 92 13.73 2.15 -4.06
C GLY A 92 12.82 3.00 -3.16
N ALA A 93 11.67 3.49 -3.64
CA ALA A 93 10.67 4.13 -2.80
C ALA A 93 9.98 3.08 -1.91
N HIS A 94 9.93 3.32 -0.60
CA HIS A 94 9.30 2.42 0.35
C HIS A 94 8.46 3.19 1.36
N VAL A 95 7.20 2.79 1.56
CA VAL A 95 6.34 3.34 2.60
C VAL A 95 5.77 2.22 3.45
N GLU A 96 5.87 2.39 4.77
CA GLU A 96 5.16 1.61 5.78
C GLU A 96 4.31 2.56 6.62
N ALA A 97 2.99 2.41 6.53
CA ALA A 97 2.03 3.23 7.26
C ALA A 97 1.16 2.36 8.17
N HIS A 98 1.43 2.42 9.47
CA HIS A 98 0.63 1.77 10.50
C HIS A 98 -0.24 2.80 11.20
N GLY A 99 -1.51 2.46 11.37
CA GLY A 99 -2.41 3.17 12.24
C GLY A 99 -2.85 2.26 13.39
N VAL A 100 -2.66 2.75 14.61
CA VAL A 100 -2.95 2.02 15.86
C VAL A 100 -3.79 2.82 16.85
N ASN A 101 -4.08 4.08 16.52
CA ASN A 101 -4.98 4.98 17.24
C ASN A 101 -5.94 5.65 16.26
N PRO A 102 -7.11 6.13 16.73
CA PRO A 102 -8.03 6.87 15.87
C PRO A 102 -7.35 8.08 15.24
N GLY A 103 -7.42 8.18 13.92
CA GLY A 103 -6.78 9.27 13.18
C GLY A 103 -6.42 8.88 11.74
N LEU A 104 -5.84 9.84 11.02
CA LEU A 104 -5.32 9.64 9.68
C LEU A 104 -3.79 9.55 9.74
N ALA A 105 -3.21 8.66 8.96
CA ALA A 105 -1.78 8.63 8.68
C ALA A 105 -1.58 8.62 7.16
N ILE A 106 -0.61 9.37 6.66
CA ILE A 106 -0.28 9.38 5.24
C ILE A 106 1.23 9.44 5.05
N GLY A 107 1.76 8.54 4.25
CA GLY A 107 3.16 8.51 3.84
C GLY A 107 3.28 8.49 2.32
N ILE A 108 4.17 9.33 1.80
CA ILE A 108 4.47 9.44 0.38
C ILE A 108 6.00 9.40 0.22
N ALA A 109 6.51 8.41 -0.50
CA ALA A 109 7.93 8.28 -0.82
C ALA A 109 8.16 8.34 -2.34
N GLY A 110 9.15 9.14 -2.72
CA GLY A 110 9.76 9.15 -4.04
C GLY A 110 10.95 8.19 -4.13
N PRO A 111 11.69 8.20 -5.26
CA PRO A 111 12.84 7.30 -5.47
C PRO A 111 13.84 7.34 -4.32
N ASN A 112 14.40 6.17 -3.98
CA ASN A 112 15.38 5.99 -2.90
C ASN A 112 14.98 6.67 -1.57
N THR A 113 13.69 6.69 -1.26
CA THR A 113 13.15 7.30 -0.04
C THR A 113 12.34 6.27 0.74
N MET A 114 12.56 6.25 2.05
CA MET A 114 11.80 5.46 3.00
C MET A 114 10.97 6.39 3.88
N VAL A 115 9.68 6.08 4.01
CA VAL A 115 8.77 6.71 4.96
C VAL A 115 8.22 5.65 5.89
N HIS A 116 8.35 5.88 7.20
CA HIS A 116 7.84 4.98 8.22
C HIS A 116 6.95 5.73 9.21
N ILE A 117 5.71 5.25 9.36
CA ILE A 117 4.72 5.71 10.32
C ILE A 117 4.30 4.50 11.14
N ASP A 118 4.60 4.48 12.44
CA ASP A 118 4.21 3.38 13.34
C ASP A 118 2.90 3.67 14.10
N GLY A 119 2.48 4.95 14.18
CA GLY A 119 1.35 5.45 14.95
C GLY A 119 1.59 5.62 16.47
N THR A 120 2.83 5.45 16.94
CA THR A 120 3.22 5.58 18.37
C THR A 120 4.47 6.43 18.61
N THR A 121 5.34 6.58 17.63
CA THR A 121 6.57 7.37 17.66
C THR A 121 6.56 8.42 16.54
N PRO A 122 7.45 9.43 16.60
CA PRO A 122 7.51 10.44 15.56
C PRO A 122 7.77 9.84 14.17
N VAL A 123 7.07 10.36 13.17
CA VAL A 123 7.21 9.90 11.78
C VAL A 123 8.63 10.12 11.25
N VAL A 124 9.15 9.15 10.49
CA VAL A 124 10.51 9.15 9.93
C VAL A 124 10.48 9.19 8.41
N CYS A 125 11.29 10.09 7.83
CA CYS A 125 11.53 10.19 6.39
C CYS A 125 13.04 10.16 6.12
N GLU A 126 13.51 9.20 5.32
CA GLU A 126 14.91 9.06 4.95
C GLU A 126 15.03 8.98 3.43
N GLY A 127 15.78 9.89 2.80
CA GLY A 127 16.03 9.86 1.36
C GLY A 127 15.71 11.16 0.65
N GLN A 128 15.50 11.09 -0.66
CA GLN A 128 15.58 12.25 -1.55
C GLN A 128 14.27 13.03 -1.70
N ALA A 129 13.12 12.39 -1.52
CA ALA A 129 11.81 13.00 -1.71
C ALA A 129 10.76 12.24 -0.91
N GLY A 130 10.32 12.80 0.22
CA GLY A 130 9.34 12.18 1.09
C GLY A 130 8.46 13.21 1.78
N PHE A 131 7.20 12.85 1.99
CA PHE A 131 6.26 13.61 2.79
C PHE A 131 5.46 12.64 3.64
N ALA A 132 5.35 12.93 4.92
CA ALA A 132 4.55 12.11 5.80
C ALA A 132 3.93 12.92 6.93
N GLY A 133 2.76 12.47 7.37
CA GLY A 133 2.03 13.04 8.49
C GLY A 133 1.23 11.97 9.21
N ASP A 134 1.22 12.06 10.52
CA ASP A 134 0.46 11.19 11.40
C ASP A 134 -0.32 12.02 12.42
N PHE A 135 -1.64 12.02 12.29
CA PHE A 135 -2.55 12.72 13.19
C PHE A 135 -2.71 12.00 14.54
N GLN A 136 -2.22 10.77 14.67
CA GLN A 136 -2.25 10.02 15.93
C GLN A 136 -1.17 10.54 16.89
N THR A 137 0.02 10.82 16.36
CA THR A 137 1.15 11.36 17.12
C THR A 137 1.29 12.88 16.99
N LEU A 138 0.57 13.51 16.06
CA LEU A 138 0.71 14.92 15.69
C LEU A 138 2.14 15.25 15.21
N THR A 139 2.72 14.31 14.47
CA THR A 139 4.07 14.44 13.89
C THR A 139 4.04 14.22 12.38
N GLY A 140 5.12 14.60 11.73
CA GLY A 140 5.31 14.42 10.29
C GLY A 140 6.77 14.63 9.92
N CYS A 141 7.06 14.49 8.64
CA CYS A 141 8.38 14.78 8.11
C CYS A 141 8.31 15.16 6.64
N ILE A 142 9.32 15.91 6.22
CA ILE A 142 9.56 16.21 4.81
C ILE A 142 11.02 15.88 4.54
N ALA A 143 11.28 15.07 3.51
CA ALA A 143 12.61 14.83 2.99
C ALA A 143 12.69 15.39 1.57
N TYR A 144 13.73 16.15 1.25
CA TYR A 144 13.96 16.69 -0.08
C TYR A 144 15.45 16.87 -0.37
N THR A 145 15.83 16.73 -1.63
CA THR A 145 17.18 17.07 -2.11
C THR A 145 17.27 18.56 -2.40
N ASN A 146 18.31 19.20 -1.88
CA ASN A 146 18.60 20.61 -2.11
C ASN A 146 19.35 20.82 -3.44
N ILE A 147 19.50 22.08 -3.87
CA ILE A 147 20.15 22.41 -5.16
C ILE A 147 21.62 21.96 -5.24
N ASP A 148 22.27 21.76 -4.10
CA ASP A 148 23.66 21.30 -3.97
C ASP A 148 23.78 19.77 -3.92
N GLY A 149 22.66 19.04 -4.02
CA GLY A 149 22.61 17.59 -3.95
C GLY A 149 22.60 17.02 -2.53
N SER A 150 22.61 17.87 -1.49
CA SER A 150 22.46 17.42 -0.10
C SER A 150 21.01 17.03 0.19
N THR A 151 20.82 15.97 0.98
CA THR A 151 19.51 15.55 1.47
C THR A 151 19.18 16.31 2.75
N VAL A 152 18.01 16.94 2.78
CA VAL A 152 17.47 17.61 3.97
C VAL A 152 16.23 16.86 4.44
N THR A 153 16.23 16.46 5.71
CA THR A 153 15.04 15.94 6.39
C THR A 153 14.61 16.93 7.47
N VAL A 154 13.37 17.40 7.40
CA VAL A 154 12.76 18.30 8.36
C VAL A 154 11.69 17.53 9.13
N PRO A 155 11.90 17.23 10.42
CA PRO A 155 10.83 16.72 11.26
C PRO A 155 9.79 17.83 11.50
N LEU A 156 8.52 17.47 11.39
CA LEU A 156 7.39 18.33 11.74
C LEU A 156 6.79 17.82 13.04
N SER A 157 6.78 18.65 14.07
CA SER A 157 6.13 18.32 15.33
C SER A 157 5.41 19.55 15.86
N LEU A 158 4.24 19.33 16.46
CA LEU A 158 3.48 20.37 17.16
C LEU A 158 3.88 20.50 18.64
N ARG A 159 5.07 20.03 19.02
CA ARG A 159 5.64 20.19 20.37
C ARG A 159 6.82 21.15 20.39
#